data_AF-A0A2A7U8B2-F1
#
_entry.id   AF-A0A2A7U8B2-F1
#
_cell.length_a   1.000
_cell.length_b   1.000
_cell.length_c   1.000
_cell.angle_alpha   90.00
_cell.angle_beta   90.00
_cell.angle_gamma   90.00
#
_symmetry.space_group_name_H-M   'P 1'
#
loop_
_entity.id
_entity.type
_entity.pdbx_description
1 polymer ?
#
loop_
_entity_poly.entity_id
_entity_poly.type
_entity_poly.pdbx_seq_one_letter_code
_entity_poly.pdbx_strand_id
1 'polypeptide(L)'
;MKRIRGDQSPEVNDEVDRLRKWYGDPRRVIGYWNPVADPELWPSRLDGMRLVVPSYGRPPGQPAQKPRGYFAHQYTDRGQCAPWPEGVDLNFSDLELPELLASWGIDQGGRPVGDIVTEAAAQLHPWPGKIRPIQHPEHVNESTKSPAEPWTYDMWADVWNEVVWDGFELPESTDDEPKSLVGWTLDTAARVRRIEAKLDRLLEGGAK
;
A
#
# COMPACT_ATOMS: atom_id res chain seq x y z
N MET A 1 13.10 21.28 27.32
CA MET A 1 13.07 20.86 25.90
C MET A 1 14.03 21.76 25.12
N LYS A 2 15.06 21.21 24.47
CA LYS A 2 15.96 21.99 23.62
C LYS A 2 15.28 22.18 22.25
N ARG A 3 15.14 23.42 21.79
CA ARG A 3 14.60 23.77 20.47
C ARG A 3 15.70 24.45 19.67
N ILE A 4 15.97 23.96 18.46
CA ILE A 4 16.90 24.59 17.51
C ILE A 4 16.29 25.94 17.08
N ARG A 5 17.11 26.98 16.97
CA ARG A 5 16.67 28.35 16.65
C ARG A 5 17.70 29.03 15.74
N GLY A 6 17.26 30.10 15.10
CA GLY A 6 18.10 30.92 14.21
C GLY A 6 18.23 30.30 12.82
N ASP A 7 18.98 30.99 11.97
CA ASP A 7 19.21 30.58 10.59
C ASP A 7 20.09 29.32 10.56
N GLN A 8 19.53 28.22 10.06
CA GLN A 8 20.22 26.94 9.81
C GLN A 8 20.37 26.66 8.32
N SER A 9 20.14 27.68 7.48
CA SER A 9 20.27 27.55 6.02
C SER A 9 21.63 27.03 5.58
N PRO A 10 22.78 27.47 6.14
CA PRO A 10 24.08 26.97 5.70
C PRO A 10 24.21 25.44 5.85
N GLU A 11 23.89 24.90 7.01
CA GLU A 11 24.02 23.48 7.31
C GLU A 11 22.99 22.65 6.53
N VAL A 12 21.74 23.12 6.46
CA VAL A 12 20.68 22.42 5.72
C VAL A 12 20.97 22.42 4.22
N ASN A 13 21.47 23.52 3.67
CA ASN A 13 21.82 23.60 2.25
C ASN A 13 23.05 22.72 1.90
N ASP A 14 24.05 22.61 2.79
CA ASP A 14 25.16 21.66 2.60
C ASP A 14 24.66 20.21 2.54
N GLU A 15 23.80 19.80 3.46
CA GLU A 15 23.21 18.45 3.46
C GLU A 15 22.39 18.21 2.19
N VAL A 16 21.56 19.17 1.79
CA VAL A 16 20.81 19.10 0.52
C VAL A 16 21.75 18.87 -0.65
N ASP A 17 22.84 19.64 -0.77
CA ASP A 17 23.77 19.49 -1.88
C ASP A 17 24.49 18.14 -1.86
N ARG A 18 24.84 17.62 -0.67
CA ARG A 18 25.41 16.27 -0.53
C ARG A 18 24.43 15.19 -0.97
N LEU A 19 23.17 15.29 -0.55
CA LEU A 19 22.12 14.34 -0.95
C LEU A 19 21.83 14.42 -2.45
N ARG A 20 21.74 15.62 -3.02
CA ARG A 20 21.52 15.79 -4.47
C ARG A 20 22.65 15.16 -5.29
N LYS A 21 23.91 15.31 -4.84
CA LYS A 21 25.07 14.62 -5.45
C LYS A 21 24.98 13.11 -5.29
N TRP A 22 24.61 12.62 -4.11
CA TRP A 22 24.46 11.19 -3.83
C TRP A 22 23.39 10.53 -4.71
N TYR A 23 22.23 11.16 -4.84
CA TYR A 23 21.12 10.64 -5.65
C TYR A 23 21.33 10.81 -7.17
N GLY A 24 22.29 11.63 -7.60
CA GLY A 24 22.55 11.91 -9.01
C GLY A 24 21.45 12.72 -9.73
N ASP A 25 20.36 13.05 -9.05
CA ASP A 25 19.27 13.88 -9.56
C ASP A 25 18.78 14.84 -8.47
N PRO A 26 18.88 16.17 -8.67
CA PRO A 26 18.51 17.15 -7.65
C PRO A 26 17.02 17.16 -7.29
N ARG A 27 16.16 16.55 -8.13
CA ARG A 27 14.72 16.43 -7.91
C ARG A 27 14.34 15.42 -6.83
N ARG A 28 15.27 14.53 -6.46
CA ARG A 28 15.06 13.48 -5.44
C ARG A 28 15.20 13.97 -4.01
N VAL A 29 15.59 15.23 -3.82
CA VAL A 29 15.72 15.86 -2.50
C VAL A 29 14.62 16.90 -2.33
N ILE A 30 13.76 16.66 -1.34
CA ILE A 30 12.58 17.47 -1.04
C ILE A 30 12.73 18.00 0.39
N GLY A 31 12.49 19.30 0.57
CA GLY A 31 12.42 19.90 1.89
C GLY A 31 11.05 19.71 2.52
N TYR A 32 11.03 19.46 3.82
CA TYR A 32 9.83 19.59 4.66
C TYR A 32 10.07 20.76 5.61
N TRP A 33 9.22 21.79 5.55
CA TRP A 33 9.43 23.01 6.32
C TRP A 33 8.13 23.71 6.69
N ASN A 34 8.02 24.10 7.96
CA ASN A 34 6.91 24.89 8.47
C ASN A 34 7.24 26.40 8.46
N PRO A 35 6.78 27.17 7.46
CA PRO A 35 7.07 28.60 7.36
C PRO A 35 6.35 29.45 8.42
N VAL A 36 5.35 28.90 9.11
CA VAL A 36 4.59 29.62 10.15
C VAL A 36 5.21 29.43 11.51
N ALA A 37 5.54 28.19 11.87
CA ALA A 37 6.08 27.87 13.20
C ALA A 37 7.57 28.20 13.33
N ASP A 38 8.33 28.06 12.24
CA ASP A 38 9.78 28.18 12.22
C ASP A 38 10.28 28.98 10.99
N PRO A 39 9.80 30.22 10.77
CA PRO A 39 10.16 31.02 9.60
C PRO A 39 11.66 31.32 9.50
N GLU A 40 12.34 31.43 10.65
CA GLU A 40 13.75 31.79 10.73
C GLU A 40 14.71 30.59 10.58
N LEU A 41 14.20 29.35 10.58
CA LEU A 41 15.07 28.17 10.60
C LEU A 41 15.76 27.90 9.26
N TRP A 42 15.07 28.14 8.15
CA TRP A 42 15.60 27.88 6.81
C TRP A 42 15.24 29.00 5.81
N PRO A 43 15.54 30.28 6.11
CA PRO A 43 15.14 31.43 5.31
C PRO A 43 15.75 31.45 3.90
N SER A 44 16.97 30.92 3.74
CA SER A 44 17.68 30.86 2.46
C SER A 44 17.75 29.42 1.97
N ARG A 45 17.23 29.18 0.77
CA ARG A 45 17.13 27.84 0.17
C ARG A 45 17.81 27.84 -1.18
N LEU A 46 18.42 26.71 -1.51
CA LEU A 46 18.95 26.48 -2.85
C LEU A 46 17.85 26.57 -3.91
N ASP A 47 18.19 27.08 -5.09
CA ASP A 47 17.27 27.16 -6.20
C ASP A 47 16.74 25.76 -6.60
N GLY A 48 15.50 25.73 -7.08
CA GLY A 48 14.81 24.50 -7.43
C GLY A 48 14.44 23.60 -6.24
N MET A 49 14.62 24.06 -4.99
CA MET A 49 14.15 23.32 -3.82
C MET A 49 12.62 23.20 -3.84
N ARG A 50 12.14 21.97 -3.66
CA ARG A 50 10.71 21.66 -3.55
C ARG A 50 10.34 21.46 -2.09
N LEU A 51 9.17 21.92 -1.71
CA LEU A 51 8.73 21.96 -0.31
C LEU A 51 7.38 21.27 -0.10
N VAL A 52 7.39 20.34 0.86
CA VAL A 52 6.20 19.92 1.59
C VAL A 52 6.03 20.88 2.77
N VAL A 53 4.85 21.47 2.90
CA VAL A 53 4.56 22.44 3.96
C VAL A 53 3.49 21.87 4.88
N PRO A 54 3.74 21.72 6.19
CA PRO A 54 2.71 21.34 7.14
C PRO A 54 1.85 22.54 7.55
N SER A 55 0.53 22.33 7.57
CA SER A 55 -0.42 23.32 8.10
C SER A 55 -1.71 22.64 8.55
N TYR A 56 -1.70 22.12 9.78
CA TYR A 56 -2.79 21.28 10.27
C TYR A 56 -4.09 22.05 10.53
N GLY A 57 -5.21 21.33 10.46
CA GLY A 57 -6.55 21.89 10.69
C GLY A 57 -7.06 22.74 9.52
N ARG A 58 -6.44 22.62 8.35
CA ARG A 58 -6.84 23.31 7.11
C ARG A 58 -7.23 22.30 6.04
N PRO A 59 -8.09 22.70 5.08
CA PRO A 59 -8.40 21.84 3.95
C PRO A 59 -7.13 21.40 3.18
N PRO A 60 -7.13 20.18 2.61
CA PRO A 60 -6.08 19.73 1.70
C PRO A 60 -5.78 20.79 0.62
N GLY A 61 -4.50 21.01 0.32
CA GLY A 61 -4.05 22.01 -0.67
C GLY A 61 -4.12 23.47 -0.25
N GLN A 62 -4.60 23.77 0.97
CA GLN A 62 -4.76 25.14 1.48
C GLN A 62 -3.91 25.41 2.74
N PRO A 63 -2.58 25.26 2.69
CA PRO A 63 -1.73 25.62 3.82
C PRO A 63 -1.80 27.12 4.11
N ALA A 64 -1.47 27.52 5.33
CA ALA A 64 -1.43 28.93 5.72
C ALA A 64 -0.48 29.77 4.86
N GLN A 65 0.61 29.18 4.36
CA GLN A 65 1.56 29.83 3.45
C GLN A 65 2.01 28.85 2.36
N LYS A 66 2.18 29.36 1.14
CA LYS A 66 2.75 28.64 -0.01
C LYS A 66 4.06 29.32 -0.42
N PRO A 67 5.19 29.03 0.27
CA PRO A 67 6.50 29.61 -0.07
C PRO A 67 6.95 29.18 -1.47
N ARG A 68 7.95 29.89 -2.03
CA ARG A 68 8.60 29.48 -3.29
C ARG A 68 9.10 28.03 -3.17
N GLY A 69 8.70 27.20 -4.12
CA GLY A 69 9.02 25.76 -4.12
C GLY A 69 7.94 24.87 -3.49
N TYR A 70 6.87 25.43 -2.90
CA TYR A 70 5.72 24.65 -2.44
C TYR A 70 5.15 23.76 -3.55
N PHE A 71 4.94 22.49 -3.25
CA PHE A 71 4.21 21.58 -4.14
C PHE A 71 3.27 20.61 -3.41
N ALA A 72 3.39 20.48 -2.08
CA ALA A 72 2.54 19.59 -1.30
C ALA A 72 2.28 20.14 0.11
N HIS A 73 1.13 19.75 0.66
CA HIS A 73 0.61 20.17 1.96
C HIS A 73 0.40 18.96 2.85
N GLN A 74 1.09 18.90 3.98
CA GLN A 74 0.73 17.98 5.06
C GLN A 74 -0.36 18.63 5.91
N TYR A 75 -1.60 18.15 5.77
CA TYR A 75 -2.78 18.84 6.33
C TYR A 75 -3.30 18.19 7.62
N THR A 76 -2.86 16.97 7.94
CA THR A 76 -3.18 16.30 9.20
C THR A 76 -2.12 15.26 9.56
N ASP A 77 -1.96 15.03 10.86
CA ASP A 77 -1.16 14.01 11.52
C ASP A 77 -2.03 12.88 12.12
N ARG A 78 -3.35 12.91 11.87
CA ARG A 78 -4.34 11.99 12.46
C ARG A 78 -5.30 11.44 11.42
N GLY A 79 -4.86 11.38 10.17
CA GLY A 79 -5.67 10.84 9.09
C GLY A 79 -5.93 9.35 9.27
N GLN A 80 -7.06 8.87 8.76
CA GLN A 80 -7.37 7.44 8.78
C GLN A 80 -7.02 6.85 7.42
N CYS A 81 -6.13 5.86 7.41
CA CYS A 81 -5.72 5.14 6.20
C CYS A 81 -5.46 3.69 6.56
N ALA A 82 -6.22 2.76 5.97
CA ALA A 82 -5.97 1.34 6.15
C ALA A 82 -4.59 0.95 5.57
N PRO A 83 -3.86 -0.01 6.18
CA PRO A 83 -4.23 -0.81 7.34
C PRO A 83 -3.85 -0.18 8.70
N TRP A 84 -3.43 1.08 8.75
CA TRP A 84 -2.88 1.69 9.96
C TRP A 84 -3.99 2.21 10.90
N PRO A 85 -4.10 1.66 12.14
CA PRO A 85 -5.18 2.01 13.05
C PRO A 85 -4.91 3.27 13.89
N GLU A 86 -3.65 3.69 14.05
CA GLU A 86 -3.25 4.73 15.03
C GLU A 86 -3.20 6.15 14.46
N GLY A 87 -3.77 6.36 13.27
CA GLY A 87 -3.68 7.62 12.55
C GLY A 87 -2.38 7.75 11.76
N VAL A 88 -2.45 8.44 10.63
CA VAL A 88 -1.33 8.66 9.72
C VAL A 88 -1.23 10.12 9.31
N ASP A 89 -0.02 10.52 8.98
CA ASP A 89 0.23 11.78 8.30
C ASP A 89 -0.36 11.73 6.88
N LEU A 90 -1.29 12.63 6.59
CA LEU A 90 -1.84 12.77 5.24
C LEU A 90 -1.32 14.03 4.56
N ASN A 91 -0.93 13.83 3.32
CA ASN A 91 -0.37 14.84 2.44
C ASN A 91 -1.25 15.00 1.21
N PHE A 92 -1.25 16.19 0.64
CA PHE A 92 -1.96 16.51 -0.59
C PHE A 92 -1.05 17.28 -1.55
N SER A 93 -1.12 16.98 -2.84
CA SER A 93 -0.50 17.76 -3.91
C SER A 93 -1.53 18.04 -4.99
N ASP A 94 -1.47 19.22 -5.60
CA ASP A 94 -2.29 19.59 -6.76
C ASP A 94 -1.76 19.00 -8.09
N LEU A 95 -0.64 18.26 -8.03
CA LEU A 95 -0.04 17.64 -9.21
C LEU A 95 -0.72 16.31 -9.54
N GLU A 96 -0.94 16.09 -10.82
CA GLU A 96 -1.32 14.77 -11.31
C GLU A 96 -0.16 13.78 -11.15
N LEU A 97 -0.47 12.49 -11.04
CA LEU A 97 0.56 11.47 -10.77
C LEU A 97 1.75 11.51 -11.76
N PRO A 98 1.57 11.64 -13.09
CA PRO A 98 2.70 11.76 -14.00
C PRO A 98 3.58 13.00 -13.70
N GLU A 99 2.96 14.12 -13.35
CA GLU A 99 3.65 15.34 -13.00
C GLU A 99 4.41 15.19 -11.68
N LEU A 100 3.83 14.49 -10.70
CA LEU A 100 4.41 14.18 -9.40
C LEU A 100 5.60 13.22 -9.50
N LEU A 101 5.55 12.24 -10.40
CA LEU A 101 6.66 11.32 -10.68
C LEU A 101 7.81 12.02 -11.40
N ALA A 102 7.50 12.79 -12.45
CA ALA A 102 8.50 13.61 -13.15
C ALA A 102 9.18 14.61 -12.19
N SER A 103 8.39 15.11 -11.25
CA SER A 103 8.76 15.94 -10.10
C SER A 103 9.84 15.33 -9.22
N TRP A 104 9.88 14.00 -9.11
CA TRP A 104 10.84 13.23 -8.32
C TRP A 104 12.00 12.66 -9.14
N GLY A 105 12.09 13.01 -10.43
CA GLY A 105 13.07 12.40 -11.33
C GLY A 105 12.85 10.90 -11.53
N ILE A 106 11.58 10.48 -11.47
CA ILE A 106 11.15 9.15 -11.88
C ILE A 106 10.66 9.31 -13.32
N ASP A 107 11.52 8.91 -14.25
CA ASP A 107 11.16 8.84 -15.67
C ASP A 107 10.36 7.55 -15.90
N GLN A 108 9.08 7.69 -16.25
CA GLN A 108 8.26 6.56 -16.67
C GLN A 108 8.46 6.19 -18.16
N GLY A 109 9.50 6.73 -18.81
CA GLY A 109 9.82 6.43 -20.21
C GLY A 109 8.76 6.92 -21.19
N GLY A 110 8.04 7.98 -20.85
CA GLY A 110 6.97 8.54 -21.68
C GLY A 110 5.71 7.68 -21.78
N ARG A 111 5.58 6.62 -20.97
CA ARG A 111 4.32 5.90 -20.84
C ARG A 111 3.46 6.64 -19.80
N PRO A 112 2.20 7.00 -20.13
CA PRO A 112 1.25 7.39 -19.12
C PRO A 112 1.23 6.30 -18.05
N VAL A 113 1.19 6.68 -16.77
CA VAL A 113 0.82 5.73 -15.71
C VAL A 113 -0.50 5.14 -16.16
N GLY A 114 -0.51 3.87 -16.55
CA GLY A 114 -1.76 3.16 -16.75
C GLY A 114 -2.51 3.12 -15.43
N ASP A 115 -3.82 2.93 -15.47
CA ASP A 115 -4.66 2.72 -14.27
C ASP A 115 -3.86 2.04 -13.15
N ILE A 116 -3.70 2.73 -12.01
CA ILE A 116 -2.87 2.30 -10.88
C ILE A 116 -3.25 0.88 -10.42
N VAL A 117 -4.51 0.50 -10.61
CA VAL A 117 -5.03 -0.84 -10.32
C VAL A 117 -4.38 -1.88 -11.26
N THR A 118 -4.20 -1.56 -12.53
CA THR A 118 -3.56 -2.42 -13.53
C THR A 118 -2.05 -2.55 -13.30
N GLU A 119 -1.35 -1.48 -12.93
CA GLU A 119 0.11 -1.54 -12.66
C GLU A 119 0.45 -2.16 -11.28
N ALA A 120 -0.39 -1.97 -10.26
CA ALA A 120 -0.23 -2.64 -8.97
C ALA A 120 -0.55 -4.14 -9.05
N ALA A 121 -1.59 -4.51 -9.81
CA ALA A 121 -1.92 -5.90 -10.14
C ALA A 121 -0.75 -6.61 -10.84
N ALA A 122 -0.09 -5.92 -11.78
CA ALA A 122 1.06 -6.45 -12.52
C ALA A 122 2.29 -6.81 -11.67
N GLN A 123 2.32 -6.57 -10.34
CA GLN A 123 3.42 -7.02 -9.48
C GLN A 123 3.58 -8.55 -9.41
N LEU A 124 2.53 -9.32 -9.71
CA LEU A 124 2.57 -10.79 -9.75
C LEU A 124 2.98 -11.32 -11.14
N HIS A 125 2.91 -10.49 -12.17
CA HIS A 125 3.11 -10.83 -13.58
C HIS A 125 4.57 -11.09 -14.02
N PRO A 126 5.63 -10.46 -13.45
CA PRO A 126 7.00 -10.63 -13.95
C PRO A 126 7.82 -11.73 -13.27
N TRP A 127 7.24 -12.53 -12.35
CA TRP A 127 8.00 -13.55 -11.62
C TRP A 127 7.60 -14.98 -12.05
N PRO A 128 8.37 -15.63 -12.94
CA PRO A 128 8.16 -17.02 -13.32
C PRO A 128 8.10 -17.91 -12.08
N GLY A 129 7.00 -18.63 -11.89
CA GLY A 129 6.80 -19.58 -10.80
C GLY A 129 6.23 -19.02 -9.50
N LYS A 130 5.88 -17.72 -9.43
CA LYS A 130 5.16 -17.17 -8.26
C LYS A 130 3.64 -17.27 -8.35
N ILE A 131 3.10 -17.49 -9.54
CA ILE A 131 1.70 -17.88 -9.76
C ILE A 131 1.70 -19.36 -10.13
N ARG A 132 0.94 -20.21 -9.40
CA ARG A 132 0.81 -21.62 -9.79
C ARG A 132 -0.04 -21.74 -11.06
N PRO A 133 0.34 -22.63 -12.01
CA PRO A 133 -0.46 -22.89 -13.19
C PRO A 133 -1.86 -23.38 -12.82
N ILE A 134 -2.89 -22.84 -13.48
CA ILE A 134 -4.26 -23.35 -13.39
C ILE A 134 -4.27 -24.78 -13.95
N GLN A 135 -4.49 -25.77 -13.09
CA GLN A 135 -4.45 -27.19 -13.48
C GLN A 135 -5.74 -27.65 -14.19
N HIS A 136 -6.84 -26.93 -14.00
CA HIS A 136 -8.19 -27.27 -14.51
C HIS A 136 -8.84 -26.06 -15.20
N PRO A 137 -8.31 -25.61 -16.36
CA PRO A 137 -8.75 -24.40 -17.05
C PRO A 137 -10.21 -24.43 -17.53
N GLU A 138 -10.82 -25.61 -17.63
CA GLU A 138 -12.22 -25.83 -17.97
C GLU A 138 -13.20 -25.29 -16.91
N HIS A 139 -12.77 -25.18 -15.64
CA HIS A 139 -13.61 -24.72 -14.53
C HIS A 139 -13.50 -23.22 -14.25
N VAL A 140 -12.72 -22.51 -15.05
CA VAL A 140 -12.42 -21.09 -14.86
C VAL A 140 -13.14 -20.28 -15.95
N ASN A 141 -13.57 -19.06 -15.65
CA ASN A 141 -14.25 -18.20 -16.63
C ASN A 141 -13.26 -17.74 -17.73
N GLU A 142 -13.70 -17.48 -18.95
CA GLU A 142 -12.80 -17.01 -20.02
C GLU A 142 -12.13 -15.67 -19.70
N SER A 143 -12.84 -14.76 -19.02
CA SER A 143 -12.30 -13.48 -18.53
C SER A 143 -11.16 -13.64 -17.51
N THR A 144 -10.97 -14.85 -16.98
CA THR A 144 -9.94 -15.24 -16.02
C THR A 144 -8.86 -16.14 -16.63
N LYS A 145 -8.86 -16.32 -17.96
CA LYS A 145 -7.87 -17.14 -18.69
C LYS A 145 -6.86 -16.31 -19.48
N SER A 146 -7.12 -15.03 -19.71
CA SER A 146 -6.33 -14.19 -20.62
C SER A 146 -5.46 -13.18 -19.89
N PRO A 147 -4.14 -13.14 -20.15
CA PRO A 147 -3.24 -12.07 -19.68
C PRO A 147 -3.53 -10.69 -20.30
N ALA A 148 -4.46 -10.60 -21.26
CA ALA A 148 -4.84 -9.34 -21.90
C ALA A 148 -5.66 -8.42 -20.99
N GLU A 149 -6.25 -8.95 -19.91
CA GLU A 149 -6.96 -8.21 -18.87
C GLU A 149 -6.37 -8.57 -17.49
N PRO A 150 -5.20 -7.99 -17.12
CA PRO A 150 -4.41 -8.43 -15.97
C PRO A 150 -5.15 -8.31 -14.63
N TRP A 151 -5.98 -7.28 -14.48
CA TRP A 151 -6.65 -6.96 -13.21
C TRP A 151 -7.65 -8.04 -12.76
N THR A 152 -8.41 -8.63 -13.69
CA THR A 152 -9.40 -9.68 -13.37
C THR A 152 -8.71 -10.98 -12.97
N TYR A 153 -7.56 -11.26 -13.58
CA TYR A 153 -6.74 -12.42 -13.30
C TYR A 153 -6.02 -12.31 -11.95
N ASP A 154 -5.41 -11.15 -11.68
CA ASP A 154 -4.69 -10.91 -10.43
C ASP A 154 -5.64 -10.79 -9.23
N MET A 155 -6.82 -10.16 -9.40
CA MET A 155 -7.87 -10.17 -8.38
C MET A 155 -8.37 -11.59 -8.09
N TRP A 156 -8.50 -12.45 -9.10
CA TRP A 156 -8.86 -13.84 -8.89
C TRP A 156 -7.74 -14.66 -8.26
N ALA A 157 -6.48 -14.41 -8.62
CA ALA A 157 -5.33 -15.06 -8.01
C ALA A 157 -5.19 -14.66 -6.53
N ASP A 158 -5.46 -13.40 -6.19
CA ASP A 158 -5.46 -12.88 -4.84
C ASP A 158 -6.60 -13.50 -4.02
N VAL A 159 -7.85 -13.45 -4.52
CA VAL A 159 -9.00 -14.11 -3.88
C VAL A 159 -8.77 -15.62 -3.73
N TRP A 160 -8.21 -16.29 -4.75
CA TRP A 160 -7.92 -17.72 -4.67
C TRP A 160 -6.82 -18.04 -3.68
N ASN A 161 -5.76 -17.24 -3.59
CA ASN A 161 -4.69 -17.43 -2.63
C ASN A 161 -5.17 -17.18 -1.19
N GLU A 162 -5.93 -16.12 -0.96
CA GLU A 162 -6.51 -15.78 0.35
C GLU A 162 -7.58 -16.78 0.79
N VAL A 163 -8.43 -17.27 -0.12
CA VAL A 163 -9.52 -18.20 0.23
C VAL A 163 -9.03 -19.66 0.35
N VAL A 164 -8.09 -20.06 -0.50
CA VAL A 164 -7.66 -21.46 -0.60
C VAL A 164 -6.39 -21.75 0.22
N TRP A 165 -5.55 -20.75 0.50
CA TRP A 165 -4.22 -21.01 1.05
C TRP A 165 -3.78 -20.14 2.23
N ASP A 166 -4.15 -18.85 2.33
CA ASP A 166 -3.83 -18.05 3.51
C ASP A 166 -4.89 -18.22 4.61
N GLY A 167 -4.42 -18.40 5.83
CA GLY A 167 -5.24 -18.87 6.95
C GLY A 167 -6.17 -17.79 7.48
N PHE A 168 -7.47 -18.08 7.53
CA PHE A 168 -8.45 -17.24 8.23
C PHE A 168 -8.75 -17.85 9.61
N GLU A 169 -8.73 -17.02 10.66
CA GLU A 169 -9.21 -17.42 11.99
C GLU A 169 -10.71 -17.16 12.10
N LEU A 170 -11.50 -18.21 12.30
CA LEU A 170 -12.92 -18.07 12.61
C LEU A 170 -13.09 -17.75 14.10
N PRO A 171 -13.90 -16.73 14.47
CA PRO A 171 -14.27 -16.53 15.85
C PRO A 171 -14.92 -17.82 16.40
N GLU A 172 -14.47 -18.28 17.57
CA GLU A 172 -14.98 -19.46 18.29
C GLU A 172 -14.53 -20.85 17.80
N SER A 173 -13.55 -20.93 16.89
CA SER A 173 -12.83 -22.20 16.61
C SER A 173 -11.97 -22.64 17.80
N THR A 174 -12.06 -23.91 18.20
CA THR A 174 -11.17 -24.52 19.22
C THR A 174 -9.91 -25.16 18.62
N ASP A 175 -9.72 -25.09 17.30
CA ASP A 175 -8.52 -25.61 16.64
C ASP A 175 -7.43 -24.52 16.69
N ASP A 176 -6.32 -24.81 17.37
CA ASP A 176 -5.16 -23.90 17.53
C ASP A 176 -4.31 -23.74 16.25
N GLU A 177 -4.66 -24.44 15.15
CA GLU A 177 -3.92 -24.37 13.88
C GLU A 177 -4.69 -23.56 12.83
N PRO A 178 -4.07 -22.53 12.23
CA PRO A 178 -4.67 -21.80 11.12
C PRO A 178 -4.84 -22.73 9.91
N LYS A 179 -6.05 -22.75 9.34
CA LYS A 179 -6.42 -23.56 8.17
C LYS A 179 -7.10 -22.66 7.15
N SER A 180 -6.88 -22.91 5.86
CA SER A 180 -7.61 -22.22 4.79
C SER A 180 -9.09 -22.62 4.76
N LEU A 181 -9.95 -21.83 4.09
CA LEU A 181 -11.39 -22.11 4.01
C LEU A 181 -11.70 -23.46 3.37
N VAL A 182 -10.91 -23.85 2.36
CA VAL A 182 -11.00 -25.17 1.72
C VAL A 182 -10.55 -26.27 2.68
N GLY A 183 -9.47 -26.05 3.44
CA GLY A 183 -9.02 -26.98 4.49
C GLY A 183 -10.12 -27.21 5.54
N TRP A 184 -10.79 -26.14 5.97
CA TRP A 184 -11.94 -26.22 6.89
C TRP A 184 -13.13 -26.95 6.31
N THR A 185 -13.50 -26.69 5.05
CA THR A 185 -14.63 -27.37 4.40
C THR A 185 -14.39 -28.87 4.30
N LEU A 186 -13.16 -29.27 3.94
CA LEU A 186 -12.77 -30.68 3.86
C LEU A 186 -12.72 -31.35 5.23
N ASP A 187 -12.16 -30.70 6.26
CA ASP A 187 -12.14 -31.26 7.61
C ASP A 187 -13.56 -31.37 8.20
N THR A 188 -14.41 -30.37 7.96
CA THR A 188 -15.83 -30.40 8.37
C THR A 188 -16.56 -31.55 7.69
N ALA A 189 -16.42 -31.72 6.38
CA ALA A 189 -17.02 -32.84 5.66
C ALA A 189 -16.52 -34.20 6.20
N ALA A 190 -15.23 -34.31 6.53
CA ALA A 190 -14.66 -35.52 7.13
C ALA A 190 -15.17 -35.75 8.57
N ARG A 191 -15.36 -34.70 9.37
CA ARG A 191 -15.98 -34.78 10.71
C ARG A 191 -17.43 -35.23 10.62
N VAL A 192 -18.23 -34.65 9.71
CA VAL A 192 -19.63 -35.03 9.47
C VAL A 192 -19.72 -36.50 9.09
N ARG A 193 -18.96 -36.97 8.10
CA ARG A 193 -18.95 -38.40 7.72
C ARG A 193 -18.58 -39.33 8.88
N ARG A 194 -17.63 -38.92 9.73
CA ARG A 194 -17.27 -39.70 10.93
C ARG A 194 -18.40 -39.74 11.95
N ILE A 195 -19.19 -38.67 12.08
CA ILE A 195 -20.36 -38.61 12.94
C ILE A 195 -21.48 -39.49 12.37
N GLU A 196 -21.78 -39.38 11.07
CA GLU A 196 -22.75 -40.23 10.38
C GLU A 196 -22.40 -41.72 10.55
N ALA A 197 -21.15 -42.11 10.29
CA ALA A 197 -20.71 -43.49 10.48
C ALA A 197 -20.72 -43.95 11.96
N LYS A 198 -20.66 -43.05 12.94
CA LYS A 198 -20.86 -43.39 14.36
C LYS A 198 -22.34 -43.54 14.67
N LEU A 199 -23.18 -42.66 14.12
CA LEU A 199 -24.63 -42.70 14.27
C LEU A 199 -25.20 -43.98 13.66
N ASP A 200 -24.81 -44.34 12.44
CA ASP A 200 -25.22 -45.57 11.78
C ASP A 200 -24.86 -46.80 12.62
N ARG A 201 -23.64 -46.85 13.17
CA ARG A 201 -23.23 -47.94 14.08
C ARG A 201 -24.04 -47.99 15.38
N LEU A 202 -24.46 -46.84 15.91
CA LEU A 202 -25.32 -46.79 17.10
C LEU A 202 -26.76 -47.20 16.78
N LEU A 203 -27.28 -46.83 15.61
CA LEU A 203 -28.61 -47.21 15.16
C LEU A 203 -28.69 -48.71 14.79
N GLU A 204 -27.65 -49.24 14.14
CA GLU A 204 -27.52 -50.68 13.84
C GLU A 204 -27.22 -51.51 15.11
N GLY A 205 -26.43 -50.96 16.05
CA GLY A 205 -26.11 -51.59 17.33
C GLY A 205 -27.23 -51.51 18.38
N GLY A 206 -28.16 -50.55 18.25
CA GLY A 206 -29.35 -50.39 19.09
C GLY A 206 -30.55 -51.22 18.63
N ALA A 207 -30.47 -51.85 17.46
CA ALA A 207 -31.46 -52.80 16.97
C ALA A 207 -31.11 -54.24 17.42
N LYS A 208 -31.07 -54.46 18.75
CA LYS A 208 -31.14 -55.78 19.37
C LYS A 208 -31.93 -55.71 20.68
#